data_AF-A0A286C744-F1
#
_entry.id   AF-A0A286C744-F1
#
_cell.length_a   1.000
_cell.length_b   1.000
_cell.length_c   1.000
_cell.angle_alpha   90.00
_cell.angle_beta   90.00
_cell.angle_gamma   90.00
#
_symmetry.space_group_name_H-M   'P 1'
#
loop_
_entity.id
_entity.type
_entity.pdbx_description
1 polymer ?
#
loop_
_entity_poly.entity_id
_entity_poly.type
_entity_poly.pdbx_seq_one_letter_code
_entity_poly.pdbx_strand_id
1 'polypeptide(L)'
;MNAKPKRQAPQVDNFSSETTQPLKPISSWTSAAIGITAYIFEESEAAIRESGLVPEWVSYPADGPGNGIAVPAHHAFPSYMKLVRLKSGRLRLVIDVRAVLPGDTQFQRFLGSLTADASLSLVGRESA
;
A
#
# COMPACT_ATOMS: atom_id res chain seq x y z
N MET A 1 -0.29 27.82 48.10
CA MET A 1 -0.66 26.40 47.96
C MET A 1 -1.14 26.19 46.52
N ASN A 2 -0.35 25.52 45.68
CA ASN A 2 -0.63 25.31 44.26
C ASN A 2 -1.52 24.09 44.05
N ALA A 3 -2.71 24.27 43.47
CA ALA A 3 -3.53 23.17 42.97
C ALA A 3 -3.18 22.88 41.50
N LYS A 4 -2.77 21.65 41.18
CA LYS A 4 -2.54 21.15 39.81
C LYS A 4 -3.89 20.93 39.09
N PRO A 5 -4.01 21.19 37.77
CA PRO A 5 -5.19 20.79 37.01
C PRO A 5 -5.13 19.29 36.68
N LYS A 6 -6.28 18.62 36.87
CA LYS A 6 -6.54 17.21 36.57
C LYS A 6 -6.56 17.01 35.05
N ARG A 7 -5.65 16.19 34.51
CA ARG A 7 -5.63 15.78 33.09
C ARG A 7 -6.87 14.94 32.81
N GLN A 8 -7.76 15.45 31.97
CA GLN A 8 -8.86 14.69 31.38
C GLN A 8 -8.26 13.77 30.32
N ALA A 9 -8.49 12.45 30.45
CA ALA A 9 -8.06 11.49 29.45
C ALA A 9 -8.80 11.77 28.13
N PRO A 10 -8.14 11.72 26.96
CA PRO A 10 -8.85 11.80 25.69
C PRO A 10 -9.79 10.61 25.58
N GLN A 11 -11.06 10.89 25.27
CA GLN A 11 -11.99 9.87 24.81
C GLN A 11 -11.40 9.25 23.54
N VAL A 12 -11.23 7.93 23.58
CA VAL A 12 -10.98 7.14 22.39
C VAL A 12 -12.29 7.16 21.61
N ASP A 13 -12.36 8.01 20.59
CA ASP A 13 -13.40 7.93 19.58
C ASP A 13 -13.43 6.49 19.06
N ASN A 14 -14.58 5.85 19.22
CA ASN A 14 -14.89 4.59 18.55
C ASN A 14 -14.77 4.87 17.04
N PHE A 15 -13.64 4.47 16.45
CA PHE A 15 -13.54 4.33 15.01
C PHE A 15 -14.56 3.29 14.58
N SER A 16 -15.73 3.77 14.14
CA SER A 16 -16.68 2.99 13.37
C SER A 16 -15.91 2.30 12.26
N SER A 17 -15.79 0.98 12.39
CA SER A 17 -15.24 0.12 11.35
C SER A 17 -16.26 0.08 10.22
N GLU A 18 -16.32 1.14 9.42
CA GLU A 18 -16.85 1.00 8.07
C GLU A 18 -15.94 -0.02 7.39
N THR A 19 -16.49 -1.19 7.12
CA THR A 19 -15.87 -2.22 6.29
C THR A 19 -15.72 -1.65 4.88
N THR A 20 -14.73 -0.78 4.67
CA THR A 20 -14.16 -0.48 3.38
C THR A 20 -13.76 -1.82 2.80
N GLN A 21 -14.41 -2.23 1.70
CA GLN A 21 -14.05 -3.48 1.05
C GLN A 21 -12.54 -3.48 0.82
N PRO A 22 -11.82 -4.55 1.21
CA PRO A 22 -10.38 -4.59 1.04
C PRO A 22 -10.07 -4.39 -0.44
N LEU A 23 -9.19 -3.44 -0.75
CA LEU A 23 -8.78 -3.12 -2.10
C LEU A 23 -8.24 -4.40 -2.76
N LYS A 24 -8.82 -4.85 -3.87
CA LYS A 24 -8.37 -6.08 -4.55
C LYS A 24 -7.55 -5.73 -5.79
N PRO A 25 -6.46 -6.47 -6.06
CA PRO A 25 -5.74 -6.30 -7.31
C PRO A 25 -6.66 -6.70 -8.47
N ILE A 26 -6.68 -5.89 -9.52
CA ILE A 26 -7.39 -6.19 -10.76
C ILE A 26 -6.58 -7.10 -11.69
N SER A 27 -5.26 -7.14 -11.48
CA SER A 27 -4.33 -7.95 -12.25
C SER A 27 -3.01 -8.10 -11.51
N SER A 28 -2.25 -9.12 -11.88
CA SER A 28 -0.87 -9.33 -11.47
C SER A 28 -0.08 -9.84 -12.67
N TRP A 29 1.20 -9.49 -12.75
CA TRP A 29 2.10 -10.07 -13.74
C TRP A 29 3.42 -10.45 -13.06
N THR A 30 3.98 -11.58 -13.49
CA THR A 30 5.28 -12.03 -13.02
C THR A 30 6.28 -11.94 -14.16
N SER A 31 7.35 -11.17 -13.96
CA SER A 31 8.44 -11.09 -14.91
C SER A 31 9.20 -12.41 -14.95
N ALA A 32 9.21 -13.09 -16.10
CA ALA A 32 9.96 -14.34 -16.26
C ALA A 32 11.48 -14.15 -16.14
N ALA A 33 12.01 -12.99 -16.53
CA ALA A 33 13.45 -12.71 -16.55
C ALA A 33 14.03 -12.48 -15.14
N ILE A 34 13.24 -11.89 -14.25
CA ILE A 34 13.69 -11.51 -12.90
C ILE A 34 12.89 -12.20 -11.80
N GLY A 35 11.84 -12.97 -12.12
CA GLY A 35 10.97 -13.65 -11.15
C GLY A 35 10.19 -12.72 -10.23
N ILE A 36 9.89 -11.49 -10.67
CA ILE A 36 9.17 -10.49 -9.86
C ILE A 36 7.69 -10.52 -10.16
N THR A 37 6.85 -10.63 -9.13
CA THR A 37 5.42 -10.35 -9.24
C THR A 37 5.14 -8.87 -8.95
N ALA A 38 4.34 -8.24 -9.80
CA ALA A 38 3.78 -6.93 -9.53
C ALA A 38 2.25 -6.98 -9.56
N TYR A 39 1.63 -6.31 -8.60
CA TYR A 39 0.18 -6.19 -8.47
C TYR A 39 -0.30 -4.86 -9.02
N ILE A 40 -1.47 -4.89 -9.68
CA ILE A 40 -2.11 -3.72 -10.26
C ILE A 40 -3.44 -3.49 -9.58
N PHE A 41 -3.64 -2.30 -9.04
CA PHE A 41 -4.88 -1.82 -8.45
C PHE A 41 -5.40 -0.64 -9.25
N GLU A 42 -6.72 -0.53 -9.39
CA GLU A 42 -7.35 0.63 -10.02
C GLU A 42 -8.55 1.11 -9.23
N GLU A 43 -8.38 2.22 -8.53
CA GLU A 43 -9.41 2.76 -7.66
C GLU A 43 -9.39 4.29 -7.57
N SER A 44 -10.40 4.85 -6.91
CA SER A 44 -10.40 6.28 -6.56
C SER A 44 -9.20 6.65 -5.68
N GLU A 45 -8.77 7.92 -5.74
CA GLU A 45 -7.69 8.40 -4.88
C GLU A 45 -7.98 8.21 -3.39
N ALA A 46 -9.23 8.46 -2.97
CA ALA A 46 -9.68 8.25 -1.59
C ALA A 46 -9.51 6.78 -1.18
N ALA A 47 -10.01 5.83 -1.99
CA ALA A 47 -9.87 4.41 -1.68
C ALA A 47 -8.40 3.94 -1.65
N ILE A 48 -7.55 4.45 -2.56
CA ILE A 48 -6.11 4.16 -2.52
C ILE A 48 -5.46 4.74 -1.26
N ARG A 49 -5.87 5.93 -0.82
CA ARG A 49 -5.36 6.55 0.42
C ARG A 49 -5.78 5.79 1.67
N GLU A 50 -7.06 5.45 1.75
CA GLU A 50 -7.62 4.66 2.86
C GLU A 50 -7.06 3.23 2.92
N SER A 51 -6.62 2.68 1.78
CA SER A 51 -6.04 1.34 1.73
C SER A 51 -4.71 1.19 2.47
N GLY A 52 -3.96 2.29 2.69
CA GLY A 52 -2.61 2.20 3.26
C GLY A 52 -1.55 1.56 2.35
N LEU A 53 -1.88 1.24 1.08
CA LEU A 53 -0.93 0.70 0.10
C LEU A 53 0.10 1.73 -0.36
N VAL A 54 -0.20 3.02 -0.20
CA VAL A 54 0.69 4.14 -0.52
C VAL A 54 1.20 4.71 0.81
N PRO A 55 2.52 4.74 1.05
CA PRO A 55 3.06 5.35 2.26
C PRO A 55 2.65 6.81 2.39
N GLU A 56 2.37 7.27 3.62
CA GLU A 56 1.84 8.63 3.87
C GLU A 56 2.76 9.76 3.38
N TRP A 57 4.06 9.51 3.27
CA TRP A 57 5.05 10.47 2.76
C TRP A 57 5.06 10.58 1.23
N VAL A 58 4.38 9.69 0.51
CA VAL A 58 4.27 9.73 -0.95
C VAL A 58 3.10 10.62 -1.34
N SER A 59 3.39 11.73 -2.02
CA SER A 59 2.38 12.59 -2.63
C SER A 59 1.59 11.85 -3.71
N TYR A 60 0.40 12.33 -4.08
CA TYR A 60 -0.38 11.76 -5.18
C TYR A 60 -0.10 12.50 -6.51
N PRO A 61 -0.25 11.84 -7.67
CA PRO A 61 -0.05 12.51 -8.96
C PRO A 61 -1.07 13.63 -9.14
N ALA A 62 -0.60 14.75 -9.72
CA ALA A 62 -1.43 15.91 -10.01
C ALA A 62 -2.67 15.55 -10.85
N ASP A 63 -3.69 16.41 -10.79
CA ASP A 63 -4.89 16.25 -11.60
C ASP A 63 -4.56 16.34 -13.10
N GLY A 64 -5.12 15.41 -13.86
CA GLY A 64 -4.85 15.26 -15.29
C GLY A 64 -4.46 13.83 -15.67
N PRO A 65 -4.99 13.31 -16.79
CA PRO A 65 -4.66 11.96 -17.24
C PRO A 65 -3.20 11.84 -17.65
N GLY A 66 -2.57 10.72 -17.28
CA GLY A 66 -1.17 10.42 -17.60
C GLY A 66 -0.17 11.00 -16.60
N ASN A 67 -0.60 11.90 -15.71
CA ASN A 67 0.23 12.32 -14.59
C ASN A 67 0.56 11.12 -13.71
N GLY A 68 1.83 10.94 -13.41
CA GLY A 68 2.28 9.80 -12.65
C GLY A 68 3.51 10.11 -11.81
N ILE A 69 3.67 9.32 -10.77
CA ILE A 69 4.83 9.31 -9.91
C ILE A 69 5.33 7.87 -9.81
N ALA A 70 6.63 7.75 -9.59
CA ALA A 70 7.25 6.48 -9.35
C ALA A 70 8.14 6.61 -8.13
N VAL A 71 8.00 5.68 -7.19
CA VAL A 71 8.75 5.70 -5.95
C VAL A 71 9.91 4.70 -6.09
N PRO A 72 11.16 5.17 -6.13
CA PRO A 72 12.33 4.31 -6.22
C PRO A 72 12.58 3.58 -4.89
N ALA A 73 12.89 2.28 -4.96
CA ALA A 73 13.27 1.48 -3.79
C ALA A 73 14.75 1.14 -3.80
N HIS A 74 15.33 1.00 -4.99
CA HIS A 74 16.70 0.53 -5.13
C HIS A 74 17.29 1.06 -6.44
N HIS A 75 18.59 1.37 -6.47
CA HIS A 75 19.26 1.85 -7.68
C HIS A 75 19.21 0.83 -8.84
N ALA A 76 19.14 -0.46 -8.52
CA ALA A 76 19.00 -1.53 -9.52
C ALA A 76 17.54 -1.81 -9.96
N PHE A 77 16.55 -1.34 -9.20
CA PHE A 77 15.12 -1.51 -9.51
C PHE A 77 14.45 -0.13 -9.53
N PRO A 78 14.19 0.43 -10.72
CA PRO A 78 13.96 1.87 -10.87
C PRO A 78 12.77 2.39 -10.05
N SER A 79 11.75 1.56 -9.78
CA SER A 79 10.63 1.92 -8.90
C SER A 79 9.93 0.68 -8.33
N TYR A 80 9.60 0.70 -7.04
CA TYR A 80 8.78 -0.35 -6.41
C TYR A 80 7.30 -0.07 -6.50
N MET A 81 6.96 1.21 -6.61
CA MET A 81 5.59 1.65 -6.68
C MET A 81 5.47 2.66 -7.80
N LYS A 82 4.40 2.55 -8.59
CA LYS A 82 4.04 3.54 -9.60
C LYS A 82 2.58 3.89 -9.47
N LEU A 83 2.28 5.18 -9.37
CA LEU A 83 0.92 5.71 -9.38
C LEU A 83 0.73 6.52 -10.66
N VAL A 84 -0.35 6.25 -11.40
CA VAL A 84 -0.71 6.98 -12.62
C VAL A 84 -2.18 7.33 -12.59
N ARG A 85 -2.52 8.59 -12.87
CA ARG A 85 -3.91 9.01 -13.02
C ARG A 85 -4.43 8.64 -14.40
N LEU A 86 -5.53 7.91 -14.43
CA LEU A 86 -6.18 7.45 -15.65
C LEU A 86 -7.11 8.54 -16.21
N LYS A 87 -7.52 8.37 -17.47
CA LYS A 87 -8.54 9.24 -18.11
C LYS A 87 -9.88 9.23 -17.37
N SER A 88 -10.19 8.17 -16.65
CA SER A 88 -11.39 8.05 -15.81
C SER A 88 -11.31 8.86 -14.51
N GLY A 89 -10.18 9.50 -14.21
CA GLY A 89 -9.94 10.16 -12.92
C GLY A 89 -9.51 9.20 -11.79
N ARG A 90 -9.64 7.89 -11.99
CA ARG A 90 -9.10 6.85 -11.09
C ARG A 90 -7.57 6.83 -11.12
N LEU A 91 -6.97 6.24 -10.09
CA LEU A 91 -5.55 5.96 -10.02
C LEU A 91 -5.29 4.49 -10.33
N ARG A 92 -4.26 4.25 -11.16
CA ARG A 92 -3.62 2.94 -11.30
C ARG A 92 -2.39 2.92 -10.41
N LEU A 93 -2.40 2.01 -9.44
CA LEU A 93 -1.30 1.73 -8.54
C LEU A 93 -0.66 0.39 -8.95
N VAL A 94 0.64 0.40 -9.23
CA VAL A 94 1.44 -0.79 -9.49
C VAL A 94 2.43 -0.95 -8.35
N ILE A 95 2.43 -2.11 -7.68
CA ILE A 95 3.35 -2.43 -6.58
C ILE A 95 4.15 -3.68 -6.93
N ASP A 96 5.47 -3.55 -6.94
CA ASP A 96 6.44 -4.64 -7.01
C ASP A 96 6.72 -5.18 -5.59
N VAL A 97 6.53 -6.49 -5.42
CA VAL A 97 6.62 -7.16 -4.12
C VAL A 97 8.02 -7.16 -3.50
N ARG A 98 9.09 -7.06 -4.29
CA ARG A 98 10.49 -7.12 -3.79
C ARG A 98 11.04 -5.79 -3.34
N ALA A 99 10.35 -4.74 -3.73
CA ALA A 99 10.85 -3.40 -3.59
C ALA A 99 10.08 -2.65 -2.47
N VAL A 100 9.14 -3.36 -1.83
CA VAL A 100 8.90 -3.26 -0.38
C VAL A 100 10.24 -3.49 0.32
N LEU A 101 10.72 -2.45 1.03
CA LEU A 101 12.05 -2.45 1.63
C LEU A 101 12.35 -3.76 2.37
N PRO A 102 13.50 -4.43 2.14
CA PRO A 102 13.95 -5.53 2.98
C PRO A 102 14.10 -5.01 4.41
N GLY A 103 13.10 -5.26 5.26
CA GLY A 103 12.99 -4.67 6.61
C GLY A 103 11.61 -4.14 6.95
N ASP A 104 10.77 -3.83 5.96
CA ASP A 104 9.37 -3.43 6.18
C ASP A 104 8.45 -4.66 6.27
N THR A 105 8.67 -5.44 7.32
CA THR A 105 7.94 -6.69 7.60
C THR A 105 6.43 -6.46 7.76
N GLN A 106 6.04 -5.27 8.20
CA GLN A 106 4.63 -4.91 8.37
C GLN A 106 3.95 -4.73 7.02
N PHE A 107 4.56 -4.00 6.09
CA PHE A 107 4.01 -3.82 4.75
C PHE A 107 4.00 -5.14 3.96
N GLN A 108 5.02 -5.98 4.10
CA GLN A 108 5.05 -7.32 3.47
C GLN A 108 3.87 -8.18 3.92
N ARG A 109 3.60 -8.25 5.23
CA ARG A 109 2.45 -8.99 5.79
C ARG A 109 1.12 -8.40 5.33
N PHE A 110 1.01 -7.07 5.35
CA PHE A 110 -0.18 -6.37 4.88
C PHE A 110 -0.49 -6.70 3.41
N LEU A 111 0.50 -6.51 2.53
CA LEU A 111 0.35 -6.78 1.10
C LEU A 111 0.04 -8.26 0.84
N GLY A 112 0.75 -9.19 1.50
CA GLY A 112 0.49 -10.63 1.37
C GLY A 112 -0.93 -11.04 1.81
N SER A 113 -1.45 -10.43 2.88
CA SER A 113 -2.83 -10.66 3.32
C SER A 113 -3.88 -10.16 2.31
N LEU A 114 -3.56 -9.06 1.61
CA LEU A 114 -4.45 -8.40 0.67
C LEU A 114 -4.47 -9.08 -0.70
N THR A 115 -3.35 -9.66 -1.12
CA THR A 115 -3.22 -10.37 -2.41
C THR A 115 -3.45 -11.88 -2.31
N ALA A 116 -3.61 -12.41 -1.09
CA ALA A 116 -3.57 -13.84 -0.79
C ALA A 116 -2.30 -14.53 -1.32
N ASP A 117 -1.20 -13.79 -1.44
CA ASP A 117 0.08 -14.32 -1.90
C ASP A 117 0.84 -14.94 -0.72
N ALA A 118 0.79 -16.27 -0.65
CA ALA A 118 1.48 -17.05 0.37
C ALA A 118 3.02 -16.89 0.33
N SER A 119 3.61 -16.42 -0.79
CA SER A 119 5.05 -16.13 -0.87
C SER A 119 5.44 -14.85 -0.14
N LEU A 120 4.47 -13.99 0.17
CA LEU A 120 4.65 -12.73 0.92
C LEU A 120 4.20 -12.85 2.38
N SER A 121 3.56 -13.96 2.75
CA SER A 121 3.22 -14.27 4.13
C SER A 121 4.43 -14.87 4.84
N LEU A 122 4.90 -14.21 5.90
CA LEU A 122 5.88 -14.78 6.84
C LEU A 122 5.26 -15.85 7.76
N VAL A 123 3.97 -16.18 7.61
CA VAL A 123 3.43 -17.42 8.16
C VAL A 123 4.02 -18.53 7.29
N GLY A 124 5.08 -19.18 7.79
CA GLY A 124 5.78 -20.27 7.12
C GLY A 124 4.80 -21.26 6.49
N ARG A 125 5.15 -22.00 5.44
CA ARG A 125 6.11 -23.12 5.55
C ARG A 125 6.35 -23.56 7.01
N GLU A 126 5.27 -23.79 7.75
CA GLU A 126 5.30 -24.83 8.76
C GLU A 126 5.05 -26.14 8.00
N SER A 127 6.04 -27.01 8.10
CA SER A 127 6.27 -28.23 7.32
C SER A 127 5.06 -29.11 7.04
N ALA A 128 5.07 -29.70 5.84
CA ALA A 128 4.66 -31.09 5.62
C ALA A 128 5.79 -31.79 4.86
#